data_AF-A0A419E391-F1
#
_entry.id   AF-A0A419E391-F1
#
_cell.length_a   1.000
_cell.length_b   1.000
_cell.length_c   1.000
_cell.angle_alpha   90.00
_cell.angle_beta   90.00
_cell.angle_gamma   90.00
#
_symmetry.space_group_name_H-M   'P 1'
#
loop_
_entity.id
_entity.type
_entity.pdbx_description
1 polymer ?
#
loop_
_entity_poly.entity_id
_entity_poly.type
_entity_poly.pdbx_seq_one_letter_code
_entity_poly.pdbx_strand_id
1 'polypeptide(L)'
;MGYPAYLRKETGVDLTGRGKPDIVIIAWGGGNCCVSTIVYEAGDELIKIMDIGSHWVGNFTDLNGDGTYEYVAVHRVWSGFCAYCEVWPTIVYEYQPNKSGYVLATYKFKEMLSANINEGLDFLNQFTEHNPSIPFYFATDTDSENKYWQYATKNWDYRIAVNAVYRLAAYYLLAGQQSDAQNILNKYFPPDKATEYMLAIQRDLQGLLAP
;
A
#
# COMPACT_ATOMS: atom_id res chain seq x y z
N MET A 1 -0.31 -29.48 5.77
CA MET A 1 0.00 -28.89 7.09
C MET A 1 -0.90 -27.67 7.25
N GLY A 2 -1.67 -27.58 8.34
CA GLY A 2 -2.45 -26.37 8.62
C GLY A 2 -1.52 -25.26 9.11
N TYR A 3 -1.77 -24.02 8.67
CA TYR A 3 -1.06 -22.87 9.22
C TYR A 3 -1.65 -22.49 10.58
N PRO A 4 -0.82 -22.03 11.53
CA PRO A 4 -1.31 -21.67 12.84
C PRO A 4 -2.23 -20.44 12.77
N ALA A 5 -3.26 -20.46 13.62
CA ALA A 5 -4.17 -19.34 13.82
C ALA A 5 -4.35 -19.07 15.31
N TYR A 6 -4.52 -17.79 15.67
CA TYR A 6 -4.59 -17.33 17.05
C TYR A 6 -5.67 -16.26 17.21
N LEU A 7 -6.34 -16.28 18.36
CA LEU A 7 -7.18 -15.15 18.79
C LEU A 7 -6.28 -13.98 19.19
N ARG A 8 -6.74 -12.77 18.89
CA ARG A 8 -6.07 -11.55 19.33
C ARG A 8 -6.67 -10.97 20.60
N LYS A 9 -5.91 -10.07 21.25
CA LYS A 9 -6.31 -9.28 22.42
C LYS A 9 -7.56 -8.42 22.19
N GLU A 10 -7.84 -8.06 20.93
CA GLU A 10 -9.03 -7.29 20.54
C GLU A 10 -10.32 -8.15 20.54
N THR A 11 -10.21 -9.47 20.71
CA THR A 11 -11.39 -10.34 20.87
C THR A 11 -12.19 -9.93 22.10
N GLY A 12 -13.50 -9.72 21.93
CA GLY A 12 -14.42 -9.24 22.96
C GLY A 12 -14.65 -7.72 22.93
N VAL A 13 -13.91 -6.98 22.10
CA VAL A 13 -14.10 -5.53 21.90
C VAL A 13 -15.17 -5.30 20.83
N ASP A 14 -16.01 -4.27 21.01
CA ASP A 14 -16.89 -3.76 19.96
C ASP A 14 -16.08 -2.84 19.03
N LEU A 15 -15.59 -3.39 17.93
CA LEU A 15 -14.81 -2.65 16.93
C LEU A 15 -15.71 -1.85 15.99
N THR A 16 -16.98 -2.21 15.92
CA THR A 16 -17.95 -1.67 14.95
C THR A 16 -18.81 -0.54 15.50
N GLY A 17 -18.75 -0.28 16.82
CA GLY A 17 -19.59 0.69 17.52
C GLY A 17 -21.07 0.27 17.59
N ARG A 18 -21.40 -1.01 17.37
CA ARG A 18 -22.78 -1.51 17.29
C ARG A 18 -23.28 -2.17 18.58
N GLY A 19 -22.49 -2.10 19.64
CA GLY A 19 -22.80 -2.69 20.95
C GLY A 19 -22.62 -4.19 21.01
N LYS A 20 -21.90 -4.80 20.06
CA LYS A 20 -21.63 -6.25 20.03
C LYS A 20 -20.13 -6.51 20.05
N PRO A 21 -19.66 -7.54 20.77
CA PRO A 21 -18.25 -7.90 20.77
C PRO A 21 -17.85 -8.57 19.45
N ASP A 22 -16.60 -8.38 19.05
CA ASP A 22 -16.01 -9.01 17.87
C ASP A 22 -15.00 -10.11 18.25
N ILE A 23 -14.82 -11.10 17.37
CA ILE A 23 -13.80 -12.13 17.44
C ILE A 23 -12.75 -11.83 16.39
N VAL A 24 -11.50 -11.62 16.83
CA VAL A 24 -10.39 -11.26 15.95
C VAL A 24 -9.40 -12.41 15.87
N ILE A 25 -9.23 -12.96 14.66
CA ILE A 25 -8.36 -14.08 14.38
C ILE A 25 -7.21 -13.62 13.49
N ILE A 26 -5.99 -13.96 13.87
CA ILE A 26 -4.84 -13.92 12.96
C ILE A 26 -4.59 -15.35 12.46
N ALA A 27 -4.46 -15.53 11.15
CA ALA A 27 -3.99 -16.76 10.54
C ALA A 27 -2.75 -16.49 9.68
N TRP A 28 -1.74 -17.35 9.76
CA TRP A 28 -0.58 -17.24 8.89
C TRP A 28 -0.89 -17.85 7.52
N GLY A 29 -0.57 -17.15 6.44
CA GLY A 29 -0.63 -17.69 5.09
C GLY A 29 0.64 -18.49 4.79
N GLY A 30 0.52 -19.52 3.95
CA GLY A 30 1.69 -20.23 3.43
C GLY A 30 2.54 -19.39 2.49
N GLY A 31 3.86 -19.49 2.63
CA GLY A 31 4.84 -18.66 1.93
C GLY A 31 5.32 -17.50 2.82
N ASN A 32 6.59 -17.11 2.72
CA ASN A 32 7.30 -16.20 3.64
C ASN A 32 6.71 -14.79 3.81
N CYS A 33 5.58 -14.50 3.20
CA CYS A 33 4.78 -13.34 3.50
C CYS A 33 3.33 -13.74 3.29
N CYS A 34 2.58 -13.86 4.38
CA CYS A 34 1.42 -13.00 4.62
C CYS A 34 0.71 -13.46 5.88
N VAL A 35 -0.02 -12.52 6.45
CA VAL A 35 -0.92 -12.75 7.57
C VAL A 35 -2.33 -12.38 7.13
N SER A 36 -3.30 -13.24 7.42
CA SER A 36 -4.72 -12.91 7.30
C SER A 36 -5.25 -12.48 8.66
N THR A 37 -5.94 -11.33 8.69
CA THR A 37 -6.77 -10.92 9.83
C THR A 37 -8.23 -11.12 9.46
N ILE A 38 -8.91 -11.95 10.24
CA ILE A 38 -10.32 -12.29 10.05
C ILE A 38 -11.09 -11.79 11.26
N VAL A 39 -12.21 -11.11 11.04
CA VAL A 39 -13.07 -10.61 12.12
C VAL A 39 -14.48 -11.11 11.93
N TYR A 40 -15.05 -11.60 13.02
CA TYR A 40 -16.46 -11.95 13.13
C TYR A 40 -17.12 -11.07 14.18
N GLU A 41 -18.28 -10.49 13.87
CA GLU A 41 -19.15 -9.96 14.90
C GLU A 41 -19.83 -11.12 15.63
N ALA A 42 -19.79 -11.12 16.96
CA ALA A 42 -20.46 -12.12 17.78
C ALA A 42 -21.85 -11.61 18.20
N GLY A 43 -22.89 -12.28 17.71
CA GLY A 43 -24.26 -12.16 18.19
C GLY A 43 -24.92 -13.53 18.24
N ASP A 44 -26.23 -13.60 17.96
CA ASP A 44 -26.96 -14.86 17.81
C ASP A 44 -26.36 -15.74 16.68
N GLU A 45 -25.74 -15.10 15.68
CA GLU A 45 -24.95 -15.72 14.64
C GLU A 45 -23.56 -15.07 14.56
N LEU A 46 -22.57 -15.83 14.08
CA LEU A 46 -21.24 -15.31 13.77
C LEU A 46 -21.23 -14.77 12.34
N ILE A 47 -21.05 -13.46 12.19
CA ILE A 47 -21.03 -12.79 10.89
C ILE A 47 -19.60 -12.36 10.58
N LYS A 48 -19.01 -12.87 9.50
CA LYS A 48 -17.68 -12.43 9.05
C LYS A 48 -17.78 -11.01 8.49
N ILE A 49 -17.13 -10.06 9.14
CA ILE A 49 -17.12 -8.63 8.75
C ILE A 49 -15.78 -8.17 8.19
N MET A 50 -14.73 -8.98 8.31
CA MET A 50 -13.43 -8.69 7.70
C MET A 50 -12.66 -9.97 7.39
N ASP A 51 -11.97 -10.00 6.26
CA ASP A 51 -11.02 -11.05 5.86
C ASP A 51 -9.95 -10.41 4.95
N ILE A 52 -8.86 -9.95 5.56
CA ILE A 52 -7.84 -9.14 4.88
C ILE A 52 -6.48 -9.80 5.03
N GLY A 53 -5.82 -10.04 3.90
CA GLY A 53 -4.42 -10.44 3.85
C GLY A 53 -3.50 -9.22 3.81
N SER A 54 -2.45 -9.23 4.63
CA SER A 54 -1.44 -8.18 4.70
C SER A 54 -0.04 -8.77 4.89
N HIS A 55 1.00 -7.96 4.69
CA HIS A 55 2.36 -8.43 4.88
C HIS A 55 2.70 -8.62 6.37
N TRP A 56 2.20 -7.70 7.20
CA TRP A 56 2.33 -7.73 8.65
C TRP A 56 0.97 -7.69 9.32
N VAL A 57 0.92 -8.17 10.56
CA VAL A 57 -0.25 -8.03 11.43
C VAL A 57 -0.64 -6.55 11.55
N GLY A 58 -1.85 -6.20 11.12
CA GLY A 58 -2.39 -4.85 11.29
C GLY A 58 -2.89 -4.56 12.71
N ASN A 59 -3.38 -3.35 12.93
CA ASN A 59 -3.93 -2.90 14.21
C ASN A 59 -5.29 -2.25 14.03
N PHE A 60 -6.14 -2.37 15.04
CA PHE A 60 -7.39 -1.62 15.13
C PHE A 60 -7.12 -0.32 15.87
N THR A 61 -7.56 0.81 15.31
CA THR A 61 -7.40 2.13 15.90
C THR A 61 -8.57 2.99 15.45
N ASP A 62 -9.23 3.65 16.39
CA ASP A 62 -10.21 4.70 16.09
C ASP A 62 -9.45 5.95 15.61
N LEU A 63 -9.29 6.07 14.30
CA LEU A 63 -8.51 7.14 13.67
C LEU A 63 -9.30 8.45 13.57
N ASN A 64 -10.62 8.37 13.56
CA ASN A 64 -11.52 9.50 13.32
C ASN A 64 -12.25 9.99 14.59
N GLY A 65 -12.18 9.24 15.69
CA GLY A 65 -12.78 9.54 16.99
C GLY A 65 -14.29 9.26 17.07
N ASP A 66 -14.84 8.42 16.18
CA ASP A 66 -16.27 8.12 16.12
C ASP A 66 -16.70 6.90 16.97
N GLY A 67 -15.75 6.22 17.62
CA GLY A 67 -15.99 5.02 18.42
C GLY A 67 -15.99 3.72 17.62
N THR A 68 -15.84 3.79 16.30
CA THR A 68 -15.59 2.66 15.37
C THR A 68 -14.11 2.59 15.07
N TYR A 69 -13.54 1.38 15.05
CA TYR A 69 -12.12 1.21 14.84
C TYR A 69 -11.83 0.94 13.37
N GLU A 70 -10.95 1.74 12.77
CA GLU A 70 -10.33 1.39 11.49
C GLU A 70 -9.28 0.29 11.67
N TYR A 71 -9.17 -0.58 10.66
CA TYR A 71 -8.09 -1.55 10.56
C TYR A 71 -6.96 -0.98 9.70
N VAL A 72 -5.78 -0.85 10.29
CA VAL A 72 -4.58 -0.29 9.66
C VAL A 72 -3.56 -1.41 9.45
N ALA A 73 -3.19 -1.67 8.20
CA ALA A 73 -2.24 -2.73 7.86
C ALA A 73 -1.22 -2.27 6.81
N VAL A 74 -0.04 -2.88 6.83
CA VAL A 74 0.97 -2.67 5.79
C VAL A 74 0.83 -3.75 4.74
N HIS A 75 0.61 -3.32 3.50
CA HIS A 75 0.65 -4.19 2.32
C HIS A 75 2.02 -4.11 1.68
N ARG A 76 2.41 -5.15 0.93
CA ARG A 76 3.57 -5.12 0.05
C ARG A 76 3.08 -5.29 -1.37
N VAL A 77 3.37 -4.31 -2.21
CA VAL A 77 3.02 -4.32 -3.63
C VAL A 77 4.30 -4.29 -4.44
N TRP A 78 4.52 -5.38 -5.18
CA TRP A 78 5.59 -5.48 -6.16
C TRP A 78 5.12 -4.90 -7.48
N SER A 79 6.01 -4.18 -8.16
CA SER A 79 5.69 -3.73 -9.50
C SER A 79 5.71 -4.88 -10.50
N GLY A 80 4.71 -4.96 -11.38
CA GLY A 80 4.70 -5.90 -12.49
C GLY A 80 5.56 -5.48 -13.69
N PHE A 81 6.11 -4.25 -13.69
CA PHE A 81 6.82 -3.67 -14.83
C PHE A 81 8.20 -3.09 -14.48
N CYS A 82 8.51 -2.90 -13.19
CA CYS A 82 9.83 -2.48 -12.73
C CYS A 82 10.41 -3.57 -11.81
N ALA A 83 11.48 -4.21 -12.25
CA ALA A 83 12.11 -5.38 -11.61
C ALA A 83 12.54 -5.20 -10.16
N TYR A 84 12.70 -3.96 -9.73
CA TYR A 84 13.13 -3.61 -8.38
C TYR A 84 12.24 -2.60 -7.68
N CYS A 85 11.11 -2.24 -8.28
CA CYS A 85 10.19 -1.30 -7.67
C CYS A 85 9.20 -2.04 -6.79
N GLU A 86 9.00 -1.50 -5.60
CA GLU A 86 8.01 -1.98 -4.65
C GLU A 86 7.56 -0.84 -3.75
N VAL A 87 6.34 -0.95 -3.25
CA VAL A 87 5.79 -0.03 -2.27
C VAL A 87 5.21 -0.82 -1.11
N TRP A 88 5.42 -0.29 0.09
CA TRP A 88 4.93 -0.88 1.33
C TRP A 88 3.90 0.06 1.97
N PRO A 89 2.71 0.23 1.37
CA PRO A 89 1.78 1.23 1.84
C PRO A 89 1.08 0.80 3.11
N THR A 90 0.89 1.78 3.99
CA THR A 90 -0.14 1.71 5.02
C THR A 90 -1.50 1.82 4.34
N ILE A 91 -2.33 0.79 4.51
CA ILE A 91 -3.69 0.70 4.00
C ILE A 91 -4.64 0.77 5.19
N VAL A 92 -5.69 1.58 5.04
CA VAL A 92 -6.73 1.76 6.05
C VAL A 92 -8.02 1.16 5.53
N TYR A 93 -8.68 0.37 6.38
CA TYR A 93 -10.01 -0.15 6.15
C TYR A 93 -10.95 0.37 7.23
N GLU A 94 -12.11 0.84 6.80
CA GLU A 94 -13.15 1.41 7.66
C GLU A 94 -14.35 0.48 7.65
N TYR A 95 -14.97 0.29 8.81
CA TYR A 95 -16.19 -0.47 8.91
C TYR A 95 -17.36 0.32 8.29
N GLN A 96 -18.08 -0.31 7.36
CA GLN A 96 -19.21 0.28 6.67
C GLN A 96 -20.44 -0.63 6.86
N PRO A 97 -21.40 -0.28 7.74
CA PRO A 97 -22.56 -1.10 8.02
C PRO A 97 -23.39 -1.44 6.77
N ASN A 98 -23.46 -0.50 5.83
CA ASN A 98 -24.17 -0.64 4.56
C ASN A 98 -23.45 -1.53 3.53
N LYS A 99 -22.18 -1.87 3.76
CA LYS A 99 -21.36 -2.76 2.92
C LYS A 99 -21.01 -4.08 3.63
N SER A 100 -21.70 -4.37 4.74
CA SER A 100 -21.60 -5.62 5.51
C SER A 100 -20.21 -5.90 6.09
N GLY A 101 -19.35 -4.90 6.24
CA GLY A 101 -18.00 -5.13 6.77
C GLY A 101 -17.01 -3.99 6.56
N TYR A 102 -15.74 -4.32 6.78
CA TYR A 102 -14.60 -3.44 6.53
C TYR A 102 -14.34 -3.26 5.04
N VAL A 103 -14.19 -2.01 4.61
CA VAL A 103 -13.89 -1.65 3.22
C VAL A 103 -12.70 -0.71 3.16
N LEU A 104 -12.01 -0.72 2.03
CA LEU A 104 -10.87 0.16 1.80
C LEU A 104 -11.25 1.64 1.94
N ALA A 105 -10.48 2.37 2.75
CA ALA A 105 -10.72 3.77 3.11
C ALA A 105 -9.45 4.62 3.15
N THR A 106 -8.30 4.13 2.68
CA THR A 106 -7.00 4.85 2.71
C THR A 106 -7.09 6.30 2.22
N TYR A 107 -7.88 6.58 1.18
CA TYR A 107 -8.07 7.93 0.63
C TYR A 107 -8.70 8.93 1.62
N LYS A 108 -9.49 8.46 2.60
CA LYS A 108 -10.05 9.28 3.67
C LYS A 108 -9.02 9.62 4.75
N PHE A 109 -7.95 8.84 4.84
CA PHE A 109 -6.89 8.93 5.84
C PHE A 109 -5.52 9.18 5.18
N LYS A 110 -5.50 10.01 4.14
CA LYS A 110 -4.31 10.29 3.32
C LYS A 110 -3.12 10.82 4.13
N GLU A 111 -3.37 11.43 5.29
CA GLU A 111 -2.36 11.90 6.23
C GLU A 111 -1.44 10.77 6.71
N MET A 112 -1.93 9.53 6.72
CA MET A 112 -1.15 8.32 7.01
C MET A 112 -0.04 8.07 5.98
N LEU A 113 -0.15 8.66 4.78
CA LEU A 113 0.83 8.54 3.71
C LEU A 113 1.80 9.74 3.67
N SER A 114 1.48 10.86 4.32
CA SER A 114 2.23 12.12 4.21
C SER A 114 3.70 11.98 4.58
N ALA A 115 4.04 11.22 5.62
CA ALA A 115 5.43 11.02 6.01
C ALA A 115 6.23 10.33 4.89
N ASN A 116 5.66 9.27 4.30
CA ASN A 116 6.29 8.55 3.19
C ASN A 116 6.39 9.40 1.92
N ILE A 117 5.38 10.24 1.66
CA ILE A 117 5.38 11.18 0.53
C ILE A 117 6.49 12.21 0.71
N ASN A 118 6.58 12.84 1.89
CA ASN A 118 7.59 13.86 2.16
C ASN A 118 9.01 13.28 2.10
N GLU A 119 9.24 12.12 2.72
CA GLU A 119 10.54 11.43 2.65
C GLU A 119 10.94 11.13 1.20
N GLY A 120 10.00 10.63 0.38
CA GLY A 120 10.26 10.35 -1.03
C GLY A 120 10.59 11.60 -1.85
N LEU A 121 9.88 12.71 -1.60
CA LEU A 121 10.13 13.99 -2.25
C LEU A 121 11.50 14.56 -1.86
N ASP A 122 11.82 14.57 -0.57
CA ASP A 122 13.10 15.06 -0.05
C ASP A 122 14.26 14.26 -0.63
N PHE A 123 14.15 12.93 -0.65
CA PHE A 123 15.15 12.06 -1.23
C PHE A 123 15.34 12.33 -2.73
N LEU A 124 14.26 12.44 -3.50
CA LEU A 124 14.36 12.71 -4.94
C LEU A 124 14.96 14.07 -5.24
N ASN A 125 14.60 15.11 -4.47
CA ASN A 125 15.17 16.44 -4.64
C ASN A 125 16.68 16.40 -4.43
N GLN A 126 17.14 15.83 -3.31
CA GLN A 126 18.57 15.66 -3.03
C GLN A 126 19.28 14.84 -4.11
N PHE A 127 18.69 13.72 -4.56
CA PHE A 127 19.26 12.90 -5.61
C PHE A 127 19.43 13.70 -6.91
N THR A 128 18.40 14.45 -7.33
CA THR A 128 18.43 15.24 -8.57
C THR A 128 19.37 16.43 -8.51
N GLU A 129 19.55 17.06 -7.35
CA GLU A 129 20.52 18.15 -7.16
C GLU A 129 21.95 17.66 -7.39
N HIS A 130 22.28 16.45 -6.90
CA HIS A 130 23.60 15.84 -7.08
C HIS A 130 23.77 15.18 -8.46
N ASN A 131 22.67 14.81 -9.12
CA ASN A 131 22.68 14.04 -10.37
C ASN A 131 21.76 14.63 -11.46
N PRO A 132 21.90 15.90 -11.84
CA PRO A 132 20.91 16.61 -12.66
C PRO A 132 20.75 16.08 -14.08
N SER A 133 21.71 15.29 -14.59
CA SER A 133 21.73 14.78 -15.96
C SER A 133 21.41 13.28 -16.08
N ILE A 134 21.10 12.60 -14.96
CA ILE A 134 20.80 11.18 -14.99
C ILE A 134 19.30 10.98 -15.26
N PRO A 135 18.92 10.38 -16.40
CA PRO A 135 17.51 10.13 -16.69
C PRO A 135 16.99 8.95 -15.86
N PHE A 136 15.71 9.00 -15.52
CA PHE A 136 15.03 7.93 -14.81
C PHE A 136 14.52 6.88 -15.79
N TYR A 137 14.58 5.61 -15.39
CA TYR A 137 14.15 4.49 -16.21
C TYR A 137 13.60 3.37 -15.31
N PHE A 138 12.36 2.93 -15.55
CA PHE A 138 11.81 1.73 -14.93
C PHE A 138 12.27 0.51 -15.72
N ALA A 139 13.28 -0.18 -15.19
CA ALA A 139 13.86 -1.32 -15.87
C ALA A 139 13.13 -2.63 -15.57
N THR A 140 13.01 -3.47 -16.60
CA THR A 140 12.51 -4.84 -16.48
C THR A 140 13.68 -5.84 -16.36
N ASP A 141 13.42 -7.04 -15.85
CA ASP A 141 14.43 -8.11 -15.78
C ASP A 141 14.90 -8.57 -17.17
N THR A 142 14.11 -8.28 -18.21
CA THR A 142 14.43 -8.58 -19.60
C THR A 142 15.33 -7.53 -20.27
N ASP A 143 15.57 -6.38 -19.64
CA ASP A 143 16.36 -5.27 -20.19
C ASP A 143 17.88 -5.42 -19.97
N SER A 144 18.41 -6.65 -19.99
CA SER A 144 19.82 -6.92 -19.64
C SER A 144 20.85 -6.15 -20.50
N GLU A 145 20.49 -5.81 -21.75
CA GLU A 145 21.30 -5.02 -22.68
C GLU A 145 21.09 -3.50 -22.52
N ASN A 146 20.09 -3.06 -21.76
CA ASN A 146 19.84 -1.64 -21.52
C ASN A 146 20.91 -1.06 -20.59
N LYS A 147 21.59 -0.01 -21.04
CA LYS A 147 22.62 0.68 -20.24
C LYS A 147 22.12 1.18 -18.89
N TYR A 148 20.84 1.52 -18.76
CA TYR A 148 20.24 1.98 -17.50
C TYR A 148 19.95 0.82 -16.54
N TRP A 149 19.64 -0.37 -17.05
CA TRP A 149 19.60 -1.59 -16.22
C TRP A 149 20.99 -1.91 -15.66
N GLN A 150 22.02 -1.88 -16.51
CA GLN A 150 23.40 -2.09 -16.07
C GLN A 150 23.87 -1.01 -15.08
N TYR A 151 23.38 0.22 -15.24
CA TYR A 151 23.63 1.30 -14.29
C TYR A 151 22.90 1.05 -12.95
N ALA A 152 21.60 0.73 -12.97
CA ALA A 152 20.80 0.47 -11.77
C ALA A 152 21.30 -0.72 -10.94
N THR A 153 21.80 -1.77 -11.60
CA THR A 153 22.40 -2.93 -10.93
C THR A 153 23.74 -2.62 -10.25
N LYS A 154 24.43 -1.56 -10.68
CA LYS A 154 25.71 -1.12 -10.12
C LYS A 154 25.60 0.10 -9.21
N ASN A 155 24.50 0.85 -9.29
CA ASN A 155 24.27 2.07 -8.54
C ASN A 155 23.00 1.94 -7.68
N TRP A 156 23.23 1.73 -6.38
CA TRP A 156 22.17 1.56 -5.40
C TRP A 156 21.31 2.82 -5.22
N ASP A 157 21.92 4.00 -5.19
CA ASP A 157 21.20 5.27 -4.99
C ASP A 157 20.27 5.57 -6.16
N TYR A 158 20.68 5.27 -7.39
CA TYR A 158 19.82 5.38 -8.57
C TYR A 158 18.64 4.41 -8.50
N ARG A 159 18.87 3.17 -8.06
CA ARG A 159 17.80 2.18 -7.87
C ARG A 159 16.78 2.67 -6.84
N ILE A 160 17.25 3.25 -5.73
CA ILE A 160 16.37 3.86 -4.72
C ILE A 160 15.61 5.04 -5.33
N ALA A 161 16.25 5.90 -6.11
CA ALA A 161 15.61 7.06 -6.74
C ALA A 161 14.50 6.64 -7.70
N VAL A 162 14.77 5.67 -8.58
CA VAL A 162 13.72 5.14 -9.47
C VAL A 162 12.57 4.54 -8.66
N ASN A 163 12.86 3.73 -7.63
CA ASN A 163 11.80 3.19 -6.78
C ASN A 163 11.05 4.30 -6.02
N ALA A 164 11.69 5.39 -5.63
CA ALA A 164 11.04 6.53 -4.97
C ALA A 164 10.01 7.21 -5.89
N VAL A 165 10.29 7.33 -7.20
CA VAL A 165 9.29 7.84 -8.16
C VAL A 165 8.07 6.92 -8.24
N TYR A 166 8.29 5.60 -8.31
CA TYR A 166 7.21 4.60 -8.27
C TYR A 166 6.40 4.71 -6.97
N ARG A 167 7.07 4.73 -5.81
CA ARG A 167 6.43 4.83 -4.49
C ARG A 167 5.60 6.10 -4.35
N LEU A 168 6.11 7.26 -4.79
CA LEU A 168 5.38 8.52 -4.73
C LEU A 168 4.10 8.48 -5.58
N ALA A 169 4.21 8.04 -6.84
CA ALA A 169 3.04 7.90 -7.69
C ALA A 169 2.01 6.95 -7.07
N ALA A 170 2.46 5.83 -6.49
CA ALA A 170 1.59 4.90 -5.79
C ALA A 170 0.92 5.51 -4.55
N TYR A 171 1.66 6.23 -3.70
CA TYR A 171 1.09 6.90 -2.52
C TYR A 171 0.07 7.96 -2.90
N TYR A 172 0.33 8.77 -3.93
CA TYR A 172 -0.64 9.74 -4.43
C TYR A 172 -1.90 9.06 -4.97
N LEU A 173 -1.79 7.96 -5.70
CA LEU A 173 -2.94 7.19 -6.15
C LEU A 173 -3.77 6.63 -4.98
N LEU A 174 -3.12 6.09 -3.95
CA LEU A 174 -3.77 5.61 -2.73
C LEU A 174 -4.47 6.73 -1.95
N ALA A 175 -3.92 7.95 -2.00
CA ALA A 175 -4.52 9.15 -1.43
C ALA A 175 -5.66 9.75 -2.28
N GLY A 176 -5.97 9.17 -3.46
CA GLY A 176 -6.95 9.72 -4.41
C GLY A 176 -6.45 10.93 -5.20
N GLN A 177 -5.15 11.20 -5.20
CA GLN A 177 -4.51 12.37 -5.80
C GLN A 177 -3.93 12.05 -7.19
N GLN A 178 -4.79 11.70 -8.16
CA GLN A 178 -4.35 11.29 -9.50
C GLN A 178 -3.50 12.34 -10.22
N SER A 179 -3.84 13.63 -10.07
CA SER A 179 -3.07 14.72 -10.68
C SER A 179 -1.65 14.79 -10.13
N ASP A 180 -1.47 14.60 -8.83
CA ASP A 180 -0.15 14.67 -8.18
C ASP A 180 0.70 13.46 -8.58
N ALA A 181 0.08 12.28 -8.68
CA ALA A 181 0.72 11.09 -9.24
C ALA A 181 1.18 11.33 -10.70
N GLN A 182 0.35 11.99 -11.53
CA GLN A 182 0.72 12.26 -12.92
C GLN A 182 1.82 13.32 -13.01
N ASN A 183 1.78 14.33 -12.14
CA ASN A 183 2.79 15.38 -12.06
C ASN A 183 4.16 14.82 -11.67
N ILE A 184 4.22 13.91 -10.68
CA ILE A 184 5.50 13.29 -10.32
C ILE A 184 6.06 12.47 -11.48
N LEU A 185 5.23 11.72 -12.21
CA LEU A 185 5.70 10.95 -13.37
C LEU A 185 6.15 11.86 -14.52
N ASN A 186 5.39 12.92 -14.84
CA ASN A 186 5.75 13.89 -15.88
C ASN A 186 7.05 14.66 -15.57
N LYS A 187 7.42 14.80 -14.29
CA LYS A 187 8.68 15.42 -13.90
C LYS A 187 9.90 14.58 -14.32
N TYR A 188 9.78 13.26 -14.35
CA TYR A 188 10.90 12.33 -14.56
C TYR A 188 10.85 11.55 -15.87
N PHE A 189 9.69 11.54 -16.54
CA PHE A 189 9.47 10.78 -17.77
C PHE A 189 8.77 11.65 -18.83
N PRO A 190 9.00 11.37 -20.13
CA PRO A 190 8.20 11.94 -21.21
C PRO A 190 6.69 11.71 -20.98
N PRO A 191 5.80 12.64 -21.38
CA PRO A 191 4.37 12.56 -21.03
C PRO A 191 3.68 11.27 -21.46
N ASP A 192 4.00 10.74 -22.64
CA ASP A 192 3.48 9.47 -23.16
C ASP A 192 3.88 8.30 -22.25
N LYS A 193 5.14 8.26 -21.82
CA LYS A 193 5.64 7.26 -20.87
C LYS A 193 5.09 7.43 -19.47
N ALA A 194 4.93 8.66 -19.02
CA ALA A 194 4.33 8.95 -17.72
C ALA A 194 2.89 8.41 -17.64
N THR A 195 2.08 8.57 -18.70
CA THR A 195 0.73 7.98 -18.76
C THR A 195 0.77 6.45 -18.80
N GLU A 196 1.68 5.84 -19.56
CA GLU A 196 1.86 4.39 -19.58
C GLU A 196 2.18 3.83 -18.18
N TYR A 197 3.12 4.46 -17.47
CA TYR A 197 3.50 4.06 -16.13
C TYR A 197 2.41 4.32 -15.10
N MET A 198 1.63 5.40 -15.23
CA MET A 198 0.45 5.62 -14.39
C MET A 198 -0.50 4.42 -14.43
N LEU A 199 -0.85 3.95 -15.63
CA LEU A 199 -1.74 2.81 -15.81
C LEU A 199 -1.14 1.51 -15.25
N ALA A 200 0.17 1.32 -15.40
CA ALA A 200 0.86 0.16 -14.85
C ALA A 200 0.87 0.17 -13.32
N ILE A 201 1.14 1.31 -12.68
CA ILE A 201 1.09 1.46 -11.21
C ILE A 201 -0.34 1.27 -10.69
N GLN A 202 -1.35 1.79 -11.40
CA GLN A 202 -2.76 1.55 -11.03
C GLN A 202 -3.13 0.06 -11.08
N ARG A 203 -2.57 -0.69 -12.03
CA ARG A 203 -2.74 -2.14 -12.12
C ARG A 203 -2.04 -2.85 -10.96
N ASP A 204 -0.83 -2.44 -10.61
CA ASP A 204 -0.10 -2.98 -9.46
C ASP A 204 -0.87 -2.75 -8.14
N LEU A 205 -1.59 -1.63 -8.04
CA LEU A 205 -2.42 -1.26 -6.87
C LEU A 205 -3.88 -1.76 -6.96
N GLN A 206 -4.22 -2.64 -7.91
CA GLN A 206 -5.59 -3.10 -8.10
C GLN A 206 -6.19 -3.66 -6.79
N GLY A 207 -7.38 -3.15 -6.42
CA GLY A 207 -8.06 -3.51 -5.17
C GLY A 207 -7.64 -2.69 -3.94
N LEU A 208 -6.61 -1.83 -4.05
CA LEU A 208 -6.15 -0.91 -3.01
C LEU A 208 -6.40 0.57 -3.34
N LEU A 209 -6.94 0.86 -4.51
CA LEU A 209 -7.30 2.23 -4.92
C LEU A 209 -8.70 2.61 -4.44
N ALA A 210 -8.89 3.91 -4.21
CA ALA A 210 -10.20 4.47 -3.90
C ALA A 210 -11.25 4.03 -4.96
N PRO A 211 -12.49 3.73 -4.52
CA PRO A 211 -13.59 3.42 -5.43
C PRO A 211 -13.97 4.60 -6.33
#